data_AF-A0A2V7WUS7-F1
#
_entry.id   AF-A0A2V7WUS7-F1
#
_cell.length_a   1.000
_cell.length_b   1.000
_cell.length_c   1.000
_cell.angle_alpha   90.00
_cell.angle_beta   90.00
_cell.angle_gamma   90.00
#
_symmetry.space_group_name_H-M   'P 1'
#
loop_
_entity.id
_entity.type
_entity.pdbx_description
1 polymer ?
#
loop_
_entity_poly.entity_id
_entity_poly.type
_entity_poly.pdbx_seq_one_letter_code
_entity_poly.pdbx_strand_id
1 'polypeptide(L)'
;MRHKNSRLLDRLLSEIPGITPQKLDERCTRNGQYAYIFHFNKKQFAGISTDRFIEAMNAEGIPNQASYPPLHALDMFRNGKYRKRLSGKQATAKHAFLKQKFPVTQKAAWETVWIPQPALLGDEEDMQEIAAAFRKIQRNAKELR
;
A
#
# COMPACT_ATOMS: atom_id res chain seq x y z
N MET A 1 17.14 11.00 6.23
CA MET A 1 15.77 11.47 6.48
C MET A 1 14.74 10.37 6.19
N ARG A 2 14.32 10.14 4.94
CA ARG A 2 13.29 9.12 4.57
C ARG A 2 13.44 7.76 5.27
N HIS A 3 14.63 7.18 5.22
CA HIS A 3 14.89 5.90 5.88
C HIS A 3 14.65 5.97 7.40
N LYS A 4 15.24 6.96 8.10
CA LYS A 4 15.04 7.17 9.55
C LYS A 4 13.56 7.31 9.90
N ASN A 5 12.84 8.20 9.19
CA ASN A 5 11.42 8.48 9.46
C ASN A 5 10.53 7.26 9.18
N SER A 6 10.83 6.49 8.14
CA SER A 6 10.14 5.22 7.91
C SER A 6 10.35 4.20 9.04
N ARG A 7 11.52 4.18 9.69
CA ARG A 7 11.77 3.28 10.84
C ARG A 7 11.03 3.75 12.09
N LEU A 8 10.85 5.06 12.24
CA LEU A 8 9.99 5.63 13.28
C LEU A 8 8.53 5.25 13.03
N LEU A 9 8.00 5.46 11.81
CA LEU A 9 6.64 5.04 11.46
C LEU A 9 6.42 3.55 11.63
N ASP A 10 7.40 2.70 11.31
CA ASP A 10 7.28 1.26 11.58
C ASP A 10 6.99 0.97 13.05
N ARG A 11 7.67 1.66 13.97
CA ARG A 11 7.42 1.50 15.40
C ARG A 11 6.03 2.03 15.78
N LEU A 12 5.72 3.26 15.41
CA LEU A 12 4.48 3.94 15.80
C LEU A 12 3.23 3.23 15.25
N LEU A 13 3.27 2.82 13.98
CA LEU A 13 2.11 2.24 13.30
C LEU A 13 1.93 0.76 13.63
N SER A 14 2.99 0.04 14.02
CA SER A 14 2.86 -1.36 14.47
C SER A 14 2.11 -1.50 15.80
N GLU A 15 1.98 -0.42 16.57
CA GLU A 15 1.19 -0.38 17.81
C GLU A 15 -0.32 -0.26 17.55
N ILE A 16 -0.73 0.06 16.32
CA ILE A 16 -2.14 0.28 15.95
C ILE A 16 -2.73 -1.04 15.45
N PRO A 17 -3.69 -1.67 16.16
CA PRO A 17 -4.27 -2.92 15.72
C PRO A 17 -4.83 -2.83 14.30
N GLY A 18 -4.40 -3.72 13.43
CA GLY A 18 -4.85 -3.76 12.04
C GLY A 18 -4.09 -2.87 11.07
N ILE A 19 -3.05 -2.18 11.52
CA ILE A 19 -2.01 -1.62 10.66
C ILE A 19 -0.79 -2.53 10.74
N THR A 20 -0.19 -2.86 9.61
CA THR A 20 1.03 -3.69 9.58
C THR A 20 1.99 -3.14 8.54
N PRO A 21 3.03 -2.41 8.97
CA PRO A 21 4.09 -1.93 8.08
C PRO A 21 4.75 -3.02 7.24
N GLN A 22 5.18 -2.68 6.03
CA GLN A 22 5.97 -3.58 5.19
C GLN A 22 7.32 -3.85 5.86
N LYS A 23 7.61 -5.13 6.10
CA LYS A 23 8.90 -5.56 6.66
C LYS A 23 10.04 -5.32 5.67
N LEU A 24 11.20 -4.95 6.20
CA LEU A 24 12.46 -5.01 5.47
C LEU A 24 13.04 -6.42 5.56
N ASP A 25 13.66 -6.88 4.47
CA ASP A 25 14.55 -8.03 4.50
C ASP A 25 15.75 -7.71 5.41
N GLU A 26 16.20 -8.68 6.23
CA GLU A 26 17.28 -8.48 7.20
C GLU A 26 18.61 -8.05 6.54
N ARG A 27 18.81 -8.37 5.26
CA ARG A 27 19.98 -7.97 4.49
C ARG A 27 19.91 -6.52 4.01
N CYS A 28 18.75 -5.86 4.14
CA CYS A 28 18.56 -4.48 3.71
C CYS A 28 19.15 -3.52 4.75
N THR A 29 20.36 -3.02 4.46
CA THR A 29 21.02 -2.03 5.32
C THR A 29 20.44 -0.62 5.17
N ARG A 30 19.81 -0.33 4.02
CA ARG A 30 19.11 0.92 3.74
C ARG A 30 18.10 0.75 2.61
N ASN A 31 16.90 1.28 2.80
CA ASN A 31 15.85 1.35 1.79
C ASN A 31 15.76 2.82 1.28
N GLY A 32 15.36 3.00 0.01
CA GLY A 32 15.17 4.32 -0.60
C GLY A 32 13.80 4.96 -0.31
N GLN A 33 12.82 4.15 0.08
CA GLN A 33 11.43 4.52 0.38
C GLN A 33 10.82 5.42 -0.69
N TYR A 34 10.60 4.86 -1.89
CA TYR A 34 9.73 5.47 -2.90
C TYR A 34 8.30 5.68 -2.37
N ALA A 35 7.82 4.72 -1.58
CA ALA A 35 6.60 4.81 -0.78
C ALA A 35 6.81 4.12 0.57
N TYR A 36 6.06 4.55 1.57
CA TYR A 36 5.86 3.82 2.81
C TYR A 36 4.58 3.00 2.69
N ILE A 37 4.70 1.68 2.74
CA ILE A 37 3.60 0.74 2.46
C ILE A 37 3.24 0.02 3.74
N PHE A 38 1.95 -0.10 4.02
CA PHE A 38 1.43 -0.91 5.11
C PHE A 38 0.17 -1.67 4.68
N HIS A 39 -0.07 -2.80 5.35
CA HIS A 39 -1.32 -3.53 5.26
C HIS A 39 -2.38 -2.94 6.18
N PHE A 40 -3.61 -2.86 5.67
CA PHE A 40 -4.80 -2.42 6.40
C PHE A 40 -5.75 -3.60 6.61
N ASN A 41 -6.05 -3.92 7.87
CA ASN A 41 -7.03 -4.93 8.25
C ASN A 41 -8.32 -4.25 8.71
N LYS A 42 -9.28 -4.17 7.80
CA LYS A 42 -10.60 -3.57 8.06
C LYS A 42 -11.31 -4.09 9.31
N LYS A 43 -11.07 -5.34 9.72
CA LYS A 43 -11.73 -5.91 10.91
C LYS A 43 -11.41 -5.12 12.18
N GLN A 44 -10.25 -4.48 12.25
CA GLN A 44 -9.83 -3.65 13.38
C GLN A 44 -10.26 -2.18 13.25
N PHE A 45 -10.97 -1.84 12.18
CA PHE A 45 -11.48 -0.50 11.85
C PHE A 45 -12.99 -0.58 11.58
N ALA A 46 -13.73 -1.29 12.45
CA ALA A 46 -15.16 -1.52 12.31
C ALA A 46 -15.59 -2.07 10.94
N GLY A 47 -14.71 -2.68 10.15
CA GLY A 47 -15.05 -3.26 8.85
C GLY A 47 -15.16 -2.27 7.68
N ILE A 48 -14.75 -1.00 7.84
CA ILE A 48 -14.74 -0.03 6.73
C ILE A 48 -13.87 -0.51 5.56
N SER A 49 -14.19 -0.10 4.33
CA SER A 49 -13.37 -0.46 3.17
C SER A 49 -12.01 0.24 3.20
N THR A 50 -11.03 -0.30 2.45
CA THR A 50 -9.74 0.37 2.23
C THR A 50 -9.94 1.77 1.64
N ASP A 51 -10.91 1.94 0.73
CA ASP A 51 -11.23 3.23 0.13
C ASP A 51 -11.75 4.24 1.17
N ARG A 52 -12.65 3.83 2.07
CA ARG A 52 -13.14 4.68 3.17
C ARG A 52 -12.00 5.08 4.11
N PHE A 53 -11.09 4.16 4.41
CA PHE A 53 -9.91 4.46 5.21
C PHE A 53 -8.98 5.46 4.51
N ILE A 54 -8.77 5.31 3.20
CA ILE A 54 -8.01 6.27 2.36
C ILE A 54 -8.68 7.66 2.35
N GLU A 55 -10.00 7.72 2.21
CA GLU A 55 -10.74 8.99 2.30
C GLU A 55 -10.56 9.66 3.66
N ALA A 56 -10.60 8.90 4.75
CA ALA A 56 -10.34 9.42 6.08
C ALA A 56 -8.89 9.91 6.25
N MET A 57 -7.90 9.18 5.70
CA MET A 57 -6.51 9.65 5.66
C MET A 57 -6.37 10.98 4.91
N ASN A 58 -7.03 11.11 3.75
CA ASN A 58 -7.06 12.35 2.99
C ASN A 58 -7.68 13.50 3.80
N ALA A 59 -8.74 13.24 4.56
CA ALA A 59 -9.40 14.24 5.40
C ALA A 59 -8.51 14.73 6.57
N GLU A 60 -7.63 13.87 7.09
CA GLU A 60 -6.59 14.23 8.07
C GLU A 60 -5.36 14.90 7.42
N GLY A 61 -5.37 15.13 6.09
CA GLY A 61 -4.26 15.77 5.37
C GLY A 61 -3.09 14.84 5.05
N ILE A 62 -3.24 13.53 5.24
CA ILE A 62 -2.18 12.56 4.96
C ILE A 62 -2.21 12.19 3.48
N PRO A 63 -1.17 12.53 2.70
CA PRO A 63 -1.13 12.17 1.30
C PRO A 63 -1.05 10.65 1.18
N ASN A 64 -1.78 10.09 0.23
CA ASN A 64 -1.68 8.69 -0.12
C ASN A 64 -1.63 8.51 -1.63
N GLN A 65 -1.21 7.32 -2.02
CA GLN A 65 -1.22 6.86 -3.39
C GLN A 65 -2.00 5.55 -3.45
N ALA A 66 -2.82 5.40 -4.50
CA ALA A 66 -3.50 4.14 -4.76
C ALA A 66 -2.48 3.01 -4.99
N SER A 67 -2.74 1.86 -4.38
CA SER A 67 -2.02 0.63 -4.70
C SER A 67 -2.28 0.23 -6.15
N TYR A 68 -1.30 -0.44 -6.76
CA TYR A 68 -1.47 -0.92 -8.12
C TYR A 68 -2.34 -2.17 -8.18
N PRO A 69 -3.28 -2.26 -9.13
CA PRO A 69 -3.99 -3.50 -9.38
C PRO A 69 -3.01 -4.60 -9.84
N PRO A 70 -3.32 -5.89 -9.63
CA PRO A 70 -2.46 -6.97 -10.08
C PRO A 70 -2.25 -6.93 -11.60
N LEU A 71 -1.01 -7.16 -12.05
CA LEU A 71 -0.63 -7.05 -13.46
C LEU A 71 -1.53 -7.89 -14.39
N HIS A 72 -1.85 -9.12 -13.99
CA HIS A 72 -2.71 -10.04 -14.76
C HIS A 72 -4.17 -9.58 -14.87
N ALA A 73 -4.60 -8.62 -14.04
CA ALA A 73 -5.95 -8.06 -14.06
C ALA A 73 -6.07 -6.80 -14.92
N LEU A 74 -4.96 -6.14 -15.26
CA LEU A 74 -4.93 -4.93 -16.08
C LEU A 74 -5.45 -5.19 -17.50
N ASP A 75 -6.25 -4.25 -18.02
CA ASP A 75 -6.80 -4.34 -19.38
C ASP A 75 -5.71 -4.50 -20.45
N MET A 76 -4.58 -3.80 -20.29
CA MET A 76 -3.41 -3.91 -21.17
C MET A 76 -2.98 -5.36 -21.45
N PHE A 77 -3.10 -6.24 -20.46
CA PHE A 77 -2.73 -7.65 -20.56
C PHE A 77 -3.92 -8.55 -20.94
N ARG A 78 -5.15 -8.18 -20.54
CA ARG A 78 -6.37 -8.96 -20.82
C ARG A 78 -6.87 -8.80 -22.26
N ASN A 79 -6.76 -7.61 -22.84
CA ASN A 79 -7.21 -7.32 -24.20
C ASN A 79 -6.28 -7.90 -25.29
N GLY A 80 -5.10 -8.40 -24.91
CA GLY A 80 -4.13 -9.03 -25.80
C GLY A 80 -3.37 -8.09 -26.75
N LYS A 81 -3.66 -6.77 -26.77
CA LYS A 81 -3.02 -5.79 -27.66
C LYS A 81 -1.51 -5.68 -27.43
N TYR A 82 -1.04 -5.87 -26.20
CA TYR A 82 0.39 -5.86 -25.86
C TYR A 82 1.21 -6.86 -26.69
N ARG A 83 0.61 -7.96 -27.17
CA ARG A 83 1.29 -8.95 -28.01
C ARG A 83 1.83 -8.37 -29.32
N LYS A 84 1.20 -7.30 -29.85
CA LYS A 84 1.68 -6.58 -31.04
C LYS A 84 3.00 -5.84 -30.82
N ARG A 85 3.42 -5.67 -29.56
CA ARG A 85 4.69 -5.03 -29.16
C ARG A 85 5.77 -6.06 -28.81
N LEU A 86 5.47 -7.36 -28.92
CA LEU A 86 6.41 -8.44 -28.68
C LEU A 86 6.96 -8.97 -30.00
N SER A 87 8.21 -9.42 -29.99
CA SER A 87 8.86 -10.05 -31.14
C SER A 87 8.95 -11.56 -30.98
N GLY A 88 9.16 -12.27 -32.09
CA GLY A 88 9.44 -13.71 -32.10
C GLY A 88 8.36 -14.59 -31.45
N LYS A 89 8.79 -15.66 -30.79
CA LYS A 89 7.90 -16.64 -30.15
C LYS A 89 7.06 -16.03 -29.01
N GLN A 90 7.51 -14.92 -28.42
CA GLN A 90 6.86 -14.26 -27.29
C GLN A 90 5.49 -13.68 -27.68
N ALA A 91 5.33 -13.24 -28.94
CA ALA A 91 4.09 -12.68 -29.46
C ALA A 91 2.93 -13.69 -29.49
N THR A 92 3.23 -14.97 -29.70
CA THR A 92 2.23 -16.05 -29.81
C THR A 92 2.25 -17.03 -28.64
N ALA A 93 3.26 -16.96 -27.76
CA ALA A 93 3.38 -17.82 -26.60
C ALA A 93 2.17 -17.70 -25.64
N LYS A 94 1.84 -18.83 -24.98
CA LYS A 94 0.92 -18.83 -23.85
C LYS A 94 1.59 -18.14 -22.67
N HIS A 95 0.95 -17.12 -22.11
CA HIS A 95 1.47 -16.40 -20.94
C HIS A 95 0.74 -16.88 -19.68
N ALA A 96 1.39 -17.79 -18.95
CA ALA A 96 0.77 -18.48 -17.80
C ALA A 96 0.28 -17.52 -16.70
N PHE A 97 0.97 -16.40 -16.50
CA PHE A 97 0.61 -15.39 -15.49
C PHE A 97 -0.80 -14.82 -15.70
N LEU A 98 -1.38 -14.88 -16.92
CA LEU A 98 -2.74 -14.41 -17.17
C LEU A 98 -3.83 -15.30 -16.55
N LYS A 99 -3.49 -16.57 -16.23
CA LYS A 99 -4.45 -17.59 -15.76
C LYS A 99 -4.13 -18.12 -14.37
N GLN A 100 -2.94 -17.83 -13.85
CA GLN A 100 -2.53 -18.26 -12.52
C GLN A 100 -3.25 -17.47 -11.42
N LYS A 101 -3.40 -18.11 -10.25
CA LYS A 101 -3.92 -17.45 -9.05
C LYS A 101 -2.75 -16.88 -8.26
N PHE A 102 -2.84 -15.59 -7.92
CA PHE A 102 -1.84 -14.90 -7.10
C PHE A 102 -2.49 -14.34 -5.84
N PRO A 103 -2.87 -15.18 -4.87
CA PRO A 103 -3.65 -14.76 -3.70
C PRO A 103 -2.93 -13.68 -2.88
N VAL A 104 -1.61 -13.79 -2.73
CA VAL A 104 -0.79 -12.79 -2.00
C VAL A 104 -0.75 -11.46 -2.77
N THR A 105 -0.56 -11.48 -4.09
CA THR A 105 -0.61 -10.26 -4.91
C THR A 105 -1.97 -9.60 -4.88
N GLN A 106 -3.05 -10.40 -4.92
CA GLN A 106 -4.42 -9.88 -4.85
C GLN A 106 -4.69 -9.24 -3.49
N LYS A 107 -4.24 -9.87 -2.41
CA LYS A 107 -4.30 -9.28 -1.07
C LYS A 107 -3.50 -7.98 -0.99
N ALA A 108 -2.27 -7.97 -1.49
CA ALA A 108 -1.43 -6.78 -1.48
C ALA A 108 -2.05 -5.62 -2.28
N ALA A 109 -2.65 -5.89 -3.44
CA ALA A 109 -3.25 -4.85 -4.27
C ALA A 109 -4.44 -4.13 -3.58
N TRP A 110 -5.22 -4.85 -2.77
CA TRP A 110 -6.49 -4.32 -2.24
C TRP A 110 -6.48 -4.04 -0.73
N GLU A 111 -5.49 -4.56 0.00
CA GLU A 111 -5.34 -4.39 1.44
C GLU A 111 -4.03 -3.68 1.81
N THR A 112 -3.37 -2.99 0.87
CA THR A 112 -2.24 -2.09 1.19
C THR A 112 -2.55 -0.65 0.82
N VAL A 113 -2.01 0.27 1.62
CA VAL A 113 -2.09 1.71 1.41
C VAL A 113 -0.68 2.27 1.43
N TRP A 114 -0.44 3.26 0.57
CA TRP A 114 0.87 3.82 0.31
C TRP A 114 0.88 5.28 0.74
N ILE A 115 1.84 5.66 1.57
CA ILE A 115 2.17 7.06 1.85
C ILE A 115 3.36 7.42 0.95
N PRO A 116 3.26 8.45 0.10
CA PRO A 116 4.32 8.79 -0.84
C PRO A 116 5.56 9.34 -0.11
N GLN A 117 6.74 9.16 -0.70
CA GLN A 117 8.00 9.55 -0.09
C GLN A 117 8.12 11.01 0.42
N PRO A 118 7.44 12.04 -0.14
CA PRO A 118 7.59 13.40 0.35
C PRO A 118 7.09 13.56 1.79
N ALA A 119 6.07 12.79 2.20
CA ALA A 119 5.60 12.79 3.58
C ALA A 119 6.66 12.28 4.57
N LEU A 120 7.66 11.51 4.11
CA LEU A 120 8.76 11.03 4.93
C LEU A 120 9.94 12.01 5.01
N LEU A 121 9.83 13.18 4.36
CA LEU A 121 10.85 14.24 4.38
C LEU A 121 10.63 15.26 5.50
N GLY A 122 9.51 15.16 6.22
CA GLY A 122 9.25 15.93 7.42
C GLY A 122 10.19 15.61 8.59
N ASP A 123 9.91 16.21 9.73
CA ASP A 123 10.60 15.92 10.98
C ASP A 123 9.96 14.73 11.73
N GLU A 124 10.28 14.61 13.02
CA GLU A 124 9.74 13.55 13.87
C GLU A 124 8.28 13.83 14.30
N GLU A 125 7.91 15.10 14.47
CA GLU A 125 6.55 15.53 14.81
C GLU A 125 5.59 15.13 13.69
N ASP A 126 5.96 15.38 12.43
CA ASP A 126 5.20 14.95 11.26
C ASP A 126 4.85 13.43 11.29
N MET A 127 5.78 12.59 11.75
CA MET A 127 5.55 11.13 11.85
C MET A 127 4.60 10.79 13.01
N GLN A 128 4.67 11.53 14.11
CA GLN A 128 3.76 11.39 15.24
C GLN A 128 2.35 11.80 14.88
N GLU A 129 2.19 12.89 14.11
CA GLU A 129 0.90 13.34 13.61
C GLU A 129 0.25 12.31 12.69
N ILE A 130 1.01 11.71 11.76
CA ILE A 130 0.53 10.59 10.93
C ILE A 130 0.00 9.45 11.81
N ALA A 131 0.76 9.04 12.83
CA ALA A 131 0.33 7.98 13.73
C ALA A 131 -0.88 8.36 14.59
N ALA A 132 -0.95 9.62 15.04
CA ALA A 132 -2.07 10.15 15.82
C ALA A 132 -3.36 10.17 15.00
N ALA A 133 -3.29 10.60 13.73
CA ALA A 133 -4.40 10.56 12.79
C ALA A 133 -4.88 9.13 12.55
N PHE A 134 -3.99 8.14 12.40
CA PHE A 134 -4.40 6.74 12.25
C PHE A 134 -5.16 6.22 13.48
N ARG A 135 -4.68 6.57 14.68
CA ARG A 135 -5.39 6.24 15.94
C ARG A 135 -6.75 6.94 16.01
N LYS A 136 -6.86 8.20 15.55
CA LYS A 136 -8.12 8.94 15.48
C LYS A 136 -9.11 8.28 14.53
N ILE A 137 -8.67 7.93 13.32
CA ILE A 137 -9.47 7.20 12.33
C ILE A 137 -9.96 5.87 12.93
N GLN A 138 -9.08 5.13 13.61
CA GLN A 138 -9.48 3.87 14.26
C GLN A 138 -10.57 4.06 15.32
N ARG A 139 -10.41 5.05 16.22
CA ARG A 139 -11.41 5.36 17.25
C ARG A 139 -12.78 5.71 16.65
N ASN A 140 -12.78 6.44 15.54
CA ASN A 140 -13.99 6.91 14.88
C ASN A 140 -14.46 6.00 13.73
N ALA A 141 -13.86 4.82 13.55
CA ALA A 141 -14.11 3.99 12.37
C ALA A 141 -15.58 3.55 12.19
N LYS A 142 -16.36 3.52 13.28
CA LYS A 142 -17.80 3.20 13.22
C LYS A 142 -18.61 4.28 12.52
N GLU A 143 -18.20 5.55 12.63
CA GLU A 143 -18.87 6.72 12.03
C GLU A 143 -18.51 6.87 10.54
N LEU A 144 -17.46 6.19 10.09
CA LEU A 144 -16.96 6.21 8.72
C LEU A 144 -17.53 5.06 7.84
N ARG A 145 -18.49 4.29 8.39
CA ARG A 145 -19.12 3.16 7.69
C ARG A 145 -20.06 3.59 6.58
#